data_AF-A0AAP2K2K8-F1
#
_entry.id   AF-A0AAP2K2K8-F1
#
_cell.length_a   1.000
_cell.length_b   1.000
_cell.length_c   1.000
_cell.angle_alpha   90.00
_cell.angle_beta   90.00
_cell.angle_gamma   90.00
#
_symmetry.space_group_name_H-M   'P 1'
#
loop_
_entity.id
_entity.type
_entity.pdbx_description
1 polymer ?
#
loop_
_entity_poly.entity_id
_entity_poly.type
_entity_poly.pdbx_seq_one_letter_code
_entity_poly.pdbx_strand_id
1 'polypeptide(L)' 'MKEITPTQKLALDIYRLVGKDSSATQAAMEFIGDSEIKFELFKDMYNTCQTESQFLARAQKAVREVKQILDLFPS' A
#
# COMPACT_ATOMS: atom_id res chain seq x y z
N MET A 1 14.99 3.09 -24.35
CA MET A 1 14.40 2.37 -23.20
C MET A 1 13.62 3.40 -22.40
N LYS A 2 12.33 3.20 -22.14
CA LYS A 2 11.57 4.15 -21.30
C LYS A 2 11.83 3.77 -19.85
N GLU A 3 12.48 4.65 -19.10
CA GLU A 3 12.75 4.41 -17.68
C GLU A 3 11.44 4.33 -16.89
N ILE A 4 11.40 3.46 -15.89
CA ILE A 4 10.28 3.35 -14.95
C ILE A 4 10.33 4.59 -14.07
N THR A 5 9.24 5.36 -14.04
CA THR A 5 9.16 6.54 -13.16
C THR A 5 9.08 6.13 -11.69
N PRO A 6 9.45 6.99 -10.72
CA PRO A 6 9.32 6.68 -9.31
C PRO A 6 7.90 6.21 -8.90
N THR A 7 6.86 6.90 -9.37
CA THR A 7 5.46 6.49 -9.15
C THR A 7 5.14 5.12 -9.76
N GLN A 8 5.66 4.81 -10.95
CA GLN A 8 5.48 3.48 -11.57
C GLN A 8 6.20 2.40 -10.78
N LYS A 9 7.38 2.69 -10.22
CA LYS A 9 8.12 1.76 -9.37
C LYS A 9 7.34 1.46 -8.09
N LEU A 10 6.84 2.49 -7.42
CA LEU A 10 6.02 2.35 -6.21
C LEU A 10 4.72 1.57 -6.47
N ALA A 11 4.01 1.88 -7.55
CA ALA A 11 2.82 1.13 -7.96
C ALA A 11 3.13 -0.35 -8.27
N LEU A 12 4.28 -0.63 -8.89
CA LEU A 12 4.74 -1.99 -9.17
C LEU A 12 5.07 -2.76 -7.88
N ASP A 13 5.68 -2.09 -6.90
CA ASP A 13 6.01 -2.71 -5.62
C ASP A 13 4.75 -2.99 -4.80
N ILE A 14 3.77 -2.08 -4.80
CA ILE A 14 2.44 -2.32 -4.21
C ILE A 14 1.74 -3.46 -4.91
N TYR A 15 1.73 -3.48 -6.25
CA TYR A 15 1.12 -4.56 -7.03
C TYR A 15 1.67 -5.93 -6.65
N ARG A 16 2.99 -6.03 -6.47
CA ARG A 16 3.64 -7.27 -6.03
C ARG A 16 3.30 -7.64 -4.59
N LEU A 17 3.24 -6.65 -3.69
CA LEU A 17 2.89 -6.86 -2.29
C LEU A 17 1.47 -7.41 -2.13
N VAL A 18 0.51 -6.85 -2.86
CA VAL A 18 -0.92 -7.18 -2.69
C VAL A 18 -1.36 -8.40 -3.51
N GLY A 19 -0.45 -9.33 -3.77
CA GLY A 19 -0.78 -10.57 -4.47
C GLY A 19 -1.07 -10.40 -5.96
N LYS A 20 -0.57 -9.33 -6.59
CA LYS A 20 -0.83 -9.00 -8.01
C LYS A 20 -2.30 -8.73 -8.32
N ASP A 21 -3.09 -8.36 -7.31
CA ASP A 21 -4.49 -8.00 -7.44
C ASP A 21 -4.64 -6.52 -7.84
N SER A 22 -5.27 -6.25 -8.97
CA SER A 22 -5.42 -4.88 -9.50
C SER A 22 -6.30 -4.01 -8.62
N SER A 23 -7.35 -4.57 -8.01
CA SER A 23 -8.28 -3.83 -7.16
C SER A 23 -7.63 -3.47 -5.83
N ALA A 24 -6.88 -4.39 -5.23
CA ALA A 24 -6.10 -4.15 -4.02
C ALA A 24 -4.99 -3.12 -4.26
N THR A 25 -4.35 -3.17 -5.44
CA THR A 25 -3.34 -2.20 -5.85
C THR A 25 -3.94 -0.80 -5.95
N GLN A 26 -5.09 -0.67 -6.62
CA GLN A 26 -5.79 0.60 -6.75
C GLN A 26 -6.20 1.15 -5.38
N ALA A 27 -6.79 0.32 -4.52
CA ALA A 27 -7.22 0.74 -3.18
C ALA A 27 -6.05 1.23 -2.31
N ALA A 28 -4.87 0.60 -2.42
CA ALA A 28 -3.67 1.06 -1.72
C ALA A 28 -3.13 2.36 -2.33
N MET A 29 -3.02 2.44 -3.66
CA MET A 29 -2.51 3.61 -4.38
C MET A 29 -3.36 4.86 -4.16
N GLU A 30 -4.69 4.75 -4.06
CA GLU A 30 -5.60 5.86 -3.78
C GLU A 30 -5.27 6.58 -2.46
N PHE A 31 -4.70 5.87 -1.48
CA PHE A 31 -4.28 6.44 -0.20
C PHE A 31 -2.79 6.81 -0.15
N ILE A 32 -1.92 5.96 -0.67
CA ILE A 32 -0.46 6.10 -0.59
C ILE A 32 0.01 7.24 -1.51
N GLY A 33 -0.52 7.33 -2.74
CA GLY A 33 -0.04 8.26 -3.75
C GLY A 33 1.47 8.08 -3.99
N ASP A 34 2.23 9.18 -3.90
CA ASP A 34 3.69 9.20 -4.05
C ASP A 34 4.43 9.22 -2.68
N SER A 35 3.73 8.98 -1.58
CA SER A 35 4.29 9.11 -0.23
C SER A 35 5.02 7.84 0.20
N GLU A 36 6.35 7.92 0.28
CA GLU A 36 7.21 6.82 0.71
C GLU A 36 6.89 6.37 2.15
N ILE A 37 6.67 7.31 3.08
CA ILE A 37 6.29 6.96 4.47
C ILE A 37 4.97 6.20 4.54
N LYS A 38 3.95 6.60 3.75
CA LYS A 38 2.69 5.86 3.70
C LYS A 38 2.87 4.48 3.09
N PHE A 39 3.76 4.33 2.11
CA PHE A 39 4.07 3.04 1.51
C PHE A 39 4.76 2.11 2.52
N GLU A 40 5.78 2.58 3.23
CA GLU A 40 6.46 1.79 4.27
C GLU A 40 5.47 1.32 5.35
N LEU A 41 4.67 2.23 5.91
CA LEU A 41 3.65 1.88 6.90
C LEU A 41 2.58 0.93 6.33
N PHE A 42 2.20 1.10 5.07
CA PHE A 42 1.28 0.19 4.41
C PHE A 42 1.86 -1.22 4.30
N LYS A 43 3.14 -1.38 3.96
CA LYS A 43 3.77 -2.71 3.91
C LYS A 43 3.70 -3.41 5.26
N ASP A 44 4.02 -2.69 6.34
CA ASP A 44 3.97 -3.24 7.69
C ASP A 44 2.56 -3.67 8.06
N MET A 45 1.57 -2.79 7.88
CA MET A 45 0.16 -3.10 8.22
C MET A 45 -0.44 -4.16 7.31
N TYR A 46 -0.05 -4.20 6.04
CA TYR A 46 -0.49 -5.24 5.12
C TYR A 46 0.00 -6.61 5.60
N ASN A 47 1.25 -6.72 6.02
CA ASN A 47 1.84 -7.96 6.52
C ASN A 47 1.22 -8.45 7.83
N THR A 48 0.67 -7.56 8.66
CA THR A 48 -0.06 -7.94 9.90
C THR A 48 -1.52 -8.33 9.64
N CYS A 49 -2.15 -7.79 8.60
CA CYS A 49 -3.55 -8.10 8.22
C CYS A 49 -3.70 -9.47 7.54
N GLN A 50 -3.26 -10.57 8.16
CA GLN A 50 -3.31 -11.91 7.57
C GLN A 50 -4.67 -12.61 7.68
N THR A 51 -5.62 -12.04 8.43
CA THR A 51 -6.92 -12.66 8.73
C THR A 51 -7.93 -12.55 7.59
N GLU A 52 -7.71 -11.61 6.67
CA GLU A 52 -8.57 -11.35 5.53
C GLU A 52 -8.29 -12.34 4.39
N SER A 53 -9.33 -13.02 3.91
CA SER A 53 -9.21 -14.00 2.81
C SER A 53 -9.02 -13.38 1.43
N GLN A 54 -9.38 -12.10 1.27
CA GLN A 54 -9.28 -11.37 0.00
C GLN A 54 -8.20 -10.29 0.07
N PHE A 55 -7.34 -10.21 -0.94
CA PHE A 55 -6.28 -9.21 -1.03
C PHE A 55 -6.80 -7.77 -0.97
N LEU A 56 -7.96 -7.50 -1.58
CA LEU A 56 -8.59 -6.18 -1.52
C LEU A 56 -9.04 -5.82 -0.10
N ALA A 57 -9.74 -6.72 0.58
CA ALA A 57 -10.19 -6.49 1.97
C ALA A 57 -9.00 -6.25 2.91
N ARG A 58 -7.92 -7.01 2.69
CA ARG A 58 -6.64 -6.85 3.39
C ARG A 58 -5.99 -5.50 3.15
N ALA A 59 -5.90 -5.06 1.90
CA ALA A 59 -5.35 -3.75 1.55
C ALA A 59 -6.17 -2.61 2.17
N GLN A 60 -7.50 -2.70 2.10
CA GLN A 60 -8.39 -1.72 2.72
C GLN A 60 -8.23 -1.67 4.23
N LYS A 61 -8.02 -2.81 4.90
CA LYS A 61 -7.72 -2.85 6.33
C LYS A 61 -6.38 -2.21 6.64
N ALA A 62 -5.31 -2.59 5.94
CA ALA A 62 -3.99 -2.01 6.11
C ALA A 62 -4.02 -0.47 5.95
N VAL A 63 -4.75 0.05 4.95
CA VAL A 63 -4.95 1.50 4.80
C VAL A 63 -5.62 2.14 6.03
N ARG A 64 -6.62 1.47 6.64
CA ARG A 64 -7.27 1.97 7.87
C ARG A 64 -6.30 1.99 9.05
N GLU A 65 -5.50 0.93 9.23
CA GLU A 65 -4.50 0.87 10.30
C GLU A 65 -3.42 1.94 10.12
N VAL A 66 -2.92 2.16 8.90
CA VAL A 66 -1.93 3.22 8.62
C VAL A 66 -2.49 4.60 8.97
N LYS A 67 -3.76 4.88 8.65
CA LYS A 67 -4.40 6.16 9.00
C LYS A 67 -4.45 6.41 10.52
N GLN A 68 -4.47 5.37 11.34
CA GLN A 68 -4.48 5.51 12.80
C GLN A 68 -3.11 5.84 13.39
N ILE A 69 -2.03 5.44 12.70
CA ILE A 69 -0.66 5.61 13.19
C ILE A 69 0.12 6.70 12.44
N LEU A 70 -0.43 7.25 11.36
CA LEU A 70 0.28 8.21 10.51
C LEU A 70 0.72 9.46 11.27
N ASP A 71 -0.09 9.92 12.23
CA ASP A 71 0.21 11.11 13.05
C ASP A 71 1.45 10.93 13.96
N LEU A 72 1.94 9.69 14.14
CA LEU A 72 3.19 9.41 14.84
C LEU A 72 4.43 9.79 14.01
N PHE A 73 4.27 10.07 12.71
CA PHE A 73 5.34 10.37 11.76
C PHE A 73 5.12 11.75 11.13
N PRO A 74 5.33 12.85 11.89
CA PRO A 74 5.18 14.20 11.36
C PRO A 74 6.23 14.49 10.29
N SER A 75 5.85 15.34 9.32
CA SER A 75 6.68 15.81 8.20
C SER A 75 7.92 16.59 8.64
#